data_AF-A0A349SV38-F1
#
_entry.id   AF-A0A349SV38-F1
#
_cell.length_a   1.000
_cell.length_b   1.000
_cell.length_c   1.000
_cell.angle_alpha   90.00
_cell.angle_beta   90.00
_cell.angle_gamma   90.00
#
_symmetry.space_group_name_H-M   'P 1'
#
loop_
_entity.id
_entity.type
_entity.pdbx_description
1 polymer ?
#
loop_
_entity_poly.entity_id
_entity_poly.type
_entity_poly.pdbx_seq_one_letter_code
_entity_poly.pdbx_strand_id
1 'polypeptide(L)' 'MATLILLLLQQTVSQAAWAQSSAAADTRLILQITVDQLRGDLLDRYQRHLSRGGFRYLLDHGIHFRNAHHNHANTETIV' A
#
# COMPACT_ATOMS: atom_id res chain seq x y z
N MET A 1 16.13 -10.98 -41.60
CA MET A 1 15.15 -9.89 -41.36
C MET A 1 13.85 -10.40 -40.75
N ALA A 2 13.14 -11.36 -41.36
CA ALA A 2 11.90 -11.92 -40.81
C ALA A 2 12.04 -12.58 -39.41
N THR A 3 13.15 -13.29 -39.16
CA THR A 3 13.41 -13.96 -37.87
C THR A 3 13.69 -12.99 -36.72
N LEU A 4 14.29 -11.82 -37.02
CA LEU A 4 14.56 -10.77 -36.02
C LEU A 4 13.27 -10.05 -35.61
N ILE A 5 12.36 -9.84 -36.57
CA ILE A 5 11.03 -9.25 -36.34
C ILE A 5 10.19 -10.19 -35.46
N LEU A 6 10.24 -11.50 -35.72
CA LEU A 6 9.51 -12.49 -34.92
C LEU A 6 9.99 -12.55 -33.46
N LEU A 7 11.31 -12.42 -33.22
CA LEU A 7 11.88 -12.43 -31.87
C LEU A 7 11.51 -11.16 -31.07
N LEU A 8 11.43 -10.00 -31.71
CA LEU A 8 11.00 -8.74 -31.09
C LEU A 8 9.50 -8.75 -30.73
N LEU A 9 8.67 -9.40 -31.55
CA LEU A 9 7.24 -9.59 -31.28
C LEU A 9 6.95 -10.51 -30.09
N GLN A 10 7.85 -11.45 -29.76
CA GLN A 10 7.68 -12.33 -28.60
C GLN A 10 7.98 -11.63 -27.25
N GLN A 11 8.75 -10.54 -27.26
CA GLN A 11 9.08 -9.79 -26.04
C GLN A 11 7.94 -8.86 -25.60
N THR A 12 7.08 -8.41 -26.53
CA THR A 12 5.95 -7.52 -26.20
C THR A 12 4.75 -8.27 -25.60
N VAL A 13 4.58 -9.56 -25.93
CA VAL A 13 3.48 -10.38 -25.37
C VAL A 13 3.71 -10.72 -23.89
N SER A 14 4.96 -10.75 -23.43
CA SER A 14 5.29 -11.07 -22.02
C SER A 14 5.00 -9.94 -21.02
N GLN A 15 4.70 -8.72 -21.48
CA GLN A 15 4.36 -7.60 -20.59
C GLN A 15 2.85 -7.49 -20.31
N ALA A 16 1.98 -8.08 -21.14
CA ALA A 16 0.54 -8.03 -20.96
C ALA A 16 0.01 -8.99 -19.88
N ALA A 17 0.82 -9.95 -19.43
CA ALA A 17 0.43 -10.94 -18.41
C ALA A 17 0.53 -10.44 -16.96
N TRP A 18 1.02 -9.21 -16.72
CA TRP A 18 1.22 -8.65 -15.38
C TRP A 18 0.08 -7.75 -14.90
N ALA A 19 -1.05 -7.74 -15.61
CA ALA A 19 -2.25 -7.02 -15.20
C ALA A 19 -3.45 -7.97 -15.02
N GLN A 20 -3.22 -9.17 -14.49
CA GLN A 20 -4.31 -9.92 -13.87
C GLN A 20 -4.60 -9.26 -12.51
N SER A 21 -5.24 -8.09 -12.54
CA SER A 21 -5.93 -7.59 -11.36
C SER A 21 -6.96 -8.65 -11.03
N SER A 22 -6.74 -9.44 -9.98
CA SER A 22 -7.83 -10.23 -9.40
C SER A 22 -8.94 -9.22 -9.20
N ALA A 23 -10.06 -9.36 -9.90
CA ALA A 23 -11.22 -8.51 -9.71
C ALA A 23 -11.44 -8.48 -8.19
N ALA A 24 -11.05 -7.36 -7.56
CA ALA A 24 -11.07 -7.24 -6.12
C ALA A 24 -12.51 -7.55 -5.75
N ALA A 25 -12.70 -8.64 -5.00
CA ALA A 25 -14.01 -9.12 -4.62
C ALA A 25 -14.87 -7.90 -4.30
N ASP A 26 -15.97 -7.72 -5.05
CA ASP A 26 -16.77 -6.48 -5.12
C ASP A 26 -16.66 -5.68 -3.82
N THR A 27 -15.83 -4.63 -3.80
CA THR A 27 -15.47 -3.95 -2.56
C THR A 27 -16.65 -3.12 -2.10
N ARG A 28 -17.45 -3.68 -1.18
CA ARG A 28 -18.69 -3.05 -0.70
C ARG A 28 -18.48 -1.98 0.36
N LEU A 29 -17.27 -1.89 0.94
CA LEU A 29 -16.94 -0.97 2.03
C LEU A 29 -15.47 -0.55 2.00
N ILE A 30 -15.23 0.74 2.13
CA ILE A 30 -13.91 1.33 2.41
C ILE A 30 -14.01 2.07 3.73
N LEU A 31 -13.17 1.70 4.70
CA LEU A 31 -13.09 2.35 6.01
C LEU A 31 -11.76 3.12 6.10
N GLN A 32 -11.83 4.45 6.15
CA GLN A 32 -10.69 5.32 6.41
C GLN A 32 -10.68 5.72 7.89
N ILE A 33 -9.56 5.46 8.57
CA ILE A 33 -9.37 5.78 9.97
C ILE A 33 -8.19 6.74 10.06
N THR A 34 -8.43 7.94 10.60
CA THR A 34 -7.38 8.88 10.98
C THR A 34 -7.32 8.96 12.49
N VAL A 35 -6.14 8.76 13.07
CA VAL A 35 -5.90 8.91 14.51
C VAL A 35 -5.13 10.20 14.69
N ASP A 36 -5.72 11.14 15.43
CA ASP A 36 -5.08 12.43 15.67
C ASP A 36 -3.74 12.25 16.41
N GLN A 37 -2.76 13.05 16.01
CA GLN A 37 -1.44 13.13 16.63
C GLN A 37 -0.64 11.80 16.70
N LEU A 38 -1.01 10.78 15.92
CA LEU A 38 -0.31 9.50 15.88
C LEU A 38 0.99 9.60 15.07
N ARG A 39 2.11 9.84 15.76
CA ARG A 39 3.45 9.83 15.14
C ARG A 39 3.86 8.40 14.72
N GLY A 40 4.48 8.28 13.55
CA GLY A 40 4.86 6.98 12.97
C GLY A 40 5.82 6.14 13.82
N ASP A 41 6.70 6.79 14.61
CA ASP A 41 7.63 6.11 15.51
C ASP A 41 6.95 5.44 16.71
N LEU A 42 5.72 5.83 17.05
CA LEU A 42 4.99 5.28 18.19
C LEU A 42 4.58 3.81 17.95
N LEU A 43 4.24 3.46 16.71
CA LEU A 43 3.87 2.09 16.35
C LEU A 43 5.04 1.12 16.54
N ASP A 44 6.24 1.52 16.11
CA ASP A 44 7.47 0.74 16.30
C ASP A 44 7.87 0.71 17.79
N ARG A 45 7.81 1.86 18.48
CA ARG A 45 8.19 1.97 19.91
C ARG A 45 7.34 1.10 20.83
N TYR A 46 6.02 1.05 20.59
CA TYR A 46 5.08 0.34 21.47
C TYR A 46 4.63 -1.01 20.91
N GLN A 47 5.28 -1.54 19.87
CA GLN A 47 4.87 -2.75 19.17
C GLN A 47 4.59 -3.96 20.08
N ARG A 48 5.35 -4.11 21.17
CA ARG A 48 5.17 -5.20 22.17
C ARG A 48 3.87 -5.10 22.96
N HIS A 49 3.28 -3.92 23.05
CA HIS A 49 2.04 -3.66 23.80
C HIS A 49 0.80 -3.63 22.89
N LEU A 50 0.99 -3.69 21.57
CA LEU A 50 -0.13 -3.69 20.62
C LEU A 50 -0.87 -5.03 20.65
N SER A 51 -2.19 -4.98 20.84
CA SER A 51 -3.05 -6.16 20.80
C SER A 51 -3.17 -6.71 19.38
N ARG A 52 -3.40 -8.03 19.26
CA ARG A 52 -3.44 -8.72 17.95
C ARG A 52 -4.51 -8.19 16.99
N GLY A 53 -5.61 -7.63 17.49
CA GLY A 53 -6.74 -7.16 16.66
C GLY A 53 -6.73 -5.68 16.31
N GLY A 54 -5.71 -4.92 16.75
CA GLY A 54 -5.61 -3.48 16.50
C GLY A 54 -4.55 -3.15 15.45
N PHE A 55 -3.71 -2.15 15.74
CA PHE A 55 -2.57 -1.76 14.88
C PHE A 55 -1.68 -2.95 14.50
N ARG A 56 -1.50 -3.93 15.38
CA ARG A 56 -0.71 -5.14 15.08
C ARG A 56 -1.27 -5.92 13.89
N TYR A 57 -2.59 -6.07 13.81
CA TYR A 57 -3.24 -6.72 12.68
C TYR A 57 -2.90 -6.02 11.37
N LEU A 58 -3.03 -4.68 11.36
CA LEU A 58 -2.76 -3.84 10.19
C LEU A 58 -1.28 -3.88 9.77
N LEU A 59 -0.36 -3.95 10.73
CA LEU A 59 1.08 -4.07 10.46
C LEU A 59 1.47 -5.45 9.91
N ASP A 60 0.84 -6.51 10.40
CA ASP A 60 1.19 -7.90 10.04
C ASP A 60 0.50 -8.34 8.72
N HIS A 61 -0.68 -7.80 8.40
CA HIS A 61 -1.51 -8.23 7.24
C HIS A 61 -1.77 -7.13 6.21
N GLY A 62 -1.27 -5.92 6.43
CA GLY A 62 -1.47 -4.77 5.56
C GLY A 62 -0.19 -4.30 4.87
N ILE A 63 -0.30 -3.16 4.19
CA ILE A 63 0.84 -2.44 3.61
C ILE A 63 1.16 -1.26 4.53
N HIS A 64 2.41 -1.20 5.00
CA HIS A 64 2.86 -0.17 5.93
C HIS A 64 3.84 0.80 5.28
N PHE A 65 3.42 2.06 5.10
CA PHE A 65 4.24 3.14 4.55
C PHE A 65 5.01 3.86 5.66
N ARG A 66 6.28 3.51 5.86
CA ARG A 66 7.12 4.03 6.97
C ARG A 66 7.66 5.45 6.76
N ASN A 67 7.58 5.98 5.54
CA ASN A 67 8.12 7.30 5.16
C ASN A 67 7.06 8.15 4.47
N ALA A 68 5.85 8.20 5.05
CA ALA A 68 4.76 9.04 4.58
C ALA A 68 4.82 10.40 5.30
N HIS A 69 4.56 11.49 4.56
CA HIS A 69 4.62 12.86 5.07
C HIS A 69 3.36 13.62 4.68
N HIS A 70 2.94 14.52 5.56
CA HIS A 70 1.99 15.57 5.20
C HIS A 70 2.72 16.60 4.32
N ASN A 71 2.27 16.77 3.07
CA ASN A 71 2.90 17.67 2.10
C ASN A 71 2.52 19.15 2.33
N HIS A 72 2.64 19.62 3.56
CA HIS A 72 2.40 21.00 3.97
C HIS A 72 3.21 21.34 5.23
N ALA A 73 3.49 22.63 5.44
CA ALA A 73 4.27 23.09 6.59
C ALA A 73 3.47 23.07 7.90
N ASN A 74 2.19 23.44 7.84
CA ASN A 74 1.33 23.51 9.02
C ASN A 74 0.83 22.12 9.40
N THR A 75 1.43 21.50 10.40
CA THR A 75 1.01 20.17 10.88
C THR A 75 -0.03 20.30 11.99
N GLU A 76 -1.20 20.83 11.65
CA GLU A 76 -2.33 21.05 12.56
C GLU A 76 -3.62 20.41 12.04
N THR A 77 -4.49 20.02 12.95
CA THR A 77 -5.88 19.68 12.62
C THR A 77 -6.65 20.99 12.47
N ILE A 78 -7.41 21.13 11.39
CA ILE A 78 -8.25 22.33 11.18
C ILE A 78 -9.35 22.40 12.24
N VAL A 79 -9.66 23.61 12.70
CA VAL A 79 -10.71 23.90 13.70
C VAL A 79 -11.94 24.49 13.01
#